data_AF-A0AAP6H337-F1
#
_entry.id   AF-A0AAP6H337-F1
#
_cell.length_a   1.000
_cell.length_b   1.000
_cell.length_c   1.000
_cell.angle_alpha   90.00
_cell.angle_beta   90.00
_cell.angle_gamma   90.00
#
_symmetry.space_group_name_H-M   'P 1'
#
loop_
_entity.id
_entity.type
_entity.pdbx_description
1 polymer ?
#
loop_
_entity_poly.entity_id
_entity_poly.type
_entity_poly.pdbx_seq_one_letter_code
_entity_poly.pdbx_strand_id
1 'polypeptide(L)'
;MERRLPSTLKLLLSTLLCCLPCSINASGSLFYFEASQGAFHFSLEMTGREDVGYIQISSSDFRGYMPHRKYYVEFNRAQKRAYVRPRKRDGLPWFEVDVVGNKGMLLYEGRRAEGTANWTPEAWDN
;
A
#
# COMPACT_ATOMS: atom_id res chain seq x y z
N MET A 1 -23.33 37.00 -43.69
CA MET A 1 -21.87 36.81 -43.81
C MET A 1 -21.43 35.86 -42.71
N GLU A 2 -21.57 34.54 -42.94
CA GLU A 2 -21.25 33.51 -41.97
C GLU A 2 -19.74 33.28 -41.91
N ARG A 3 -19.13 33.52 -40.75
CA ARG A 3 -17.71 33.25 -40.53
C ARG A 3 -17.52 31.74 -40.33
N ARG A 4 -17.15 31.03 -41.38
CA ARG A 4 -16.70 29.64 -41.26
C ARG A 4 -15.35 29.62 -40.55
N LEU A 5 -15.31 29.01 -39.36
CA LEU A 5 -14.06 28.74 -38.66
C LEU A 5 -13.12 27.88 -39.52
N PRO A 6 -11.83 28.23 -39.64
CA PRO A 6 -10.88 27.49 -40.47
C PRO A 6 -10.64 26.07 -39.93
N SER A 7 -10.59 25.09 -40.84
CA SER A 7 -10.42 23.65 -40.55
C SER A 7 -9.15 23.31 -39.79
N THR A 8 -8.12 24.15 -39.86
CA THR A 8 -6.86 24.03 -39.12
C THR A 8 -7.05 24.17 -37.62
N LEU A 9 -8.04 24.95 -37.16
CA LEU A 9 -8.32 25.11 -35.74
C LEU A 9 -8.92 23.83 -35.12
N LYS A 10 -9.62 23.02 -35.92
CA LYS A 10 -10.21 21.74 -35.48
C LYS A 10 -9.16 20.64 -35.29
N LEU A 11 -8.11 20.64 -36.12
CA LEU A 11 -7.01 19.67 -36.05
C LEU A 11 -6.02 19.92 -34.90
N LEU A 12 -5.87 21.19 -34.49
CA LEU A 12 -5.02 21.55 -33.35
C LEU A 12 -5.65 21.18 -32.00
N LEU A 13 -6.98 21.20 -31.89
CA LEU A 13 -7.66 20.75 -30.66
C LEU A 13 -7.57 19.23 -30.46
N SER A 14 -7.53 18.44 -31.54
CA SER A 14 -7.46 16.97 -31.44
C SER A 14 -6.08 16.45 -31.05
N THR A 15 -5.01 17.21 -31.31
CA THR A 15 -3.64 16.82 -30.97
C THR A 15 -3.24 17.18 -29.54
N LEU A 16 -3.88 18.18 -28.93
CA LEU A 16 -3.60 18.56 -27.53
C LEU A 16 -4.15 17.56 -26.50
N LEU A 17 -5.19 16.79 -26.85
CA LEU A 17 -5.80 15.81 -25.94
C LEU A 17 -4.94 14.55 -25.73
N CYS A 18 -4.01 14.23 -26.63
CA CYS A 18 -3.15 13.04 -26.52
C CYS A 18 -1.95 13.21 -25.58
N CYS A 19 -1.67 14.42 -25.11
CA CYS A 19 -0.56 14.70 -24.18
C CYS A 19 -1.03 14.92 -22.73
N LEU A 20 -2.32 14.74 -22.44
CA LEU A 20 -2.76 14.66 -21.05
C LEU A 20 -2.19 13.36 -20.47
N PRO A 21 -1.31 13.41 -19.46
CA PRO A 21 -0.90 12.20 -18.76
C PRO A 21 -2.18 11.60 -18.20
N CYS A 22 -2.64 10.51 -18.82
CA CYS A 22 -3.71 9.70 -18.30
C CYS A 22 -3.19 9.21 -16.95
N SER A 23 -3.54 9.92 -15.87
CA SER A 23 -3.34 9.43 -14.53
C SER A 23 -4.36 8.32 -14.37
N ILE A 24 -4.04 7.16 -14.95
CA ILE A 24 -4.63 5.90 -14.60
C ILE A 24 -4.43 5.81 -13.08
N ASN A 25 -5.56 5.93 -12.38
CA ASN A 25 -5.66 5.69 -10.96
C ASN A 25 -5.50 4.18 -10.75
N ALA A 26 -4.26 3.69 -10.79
CA ALA A 26 -3.94 2.35 -10.31
C ALA A 26 -4.06 2.36 -8.78
N SER A 27 -5.29 2.20 -8.30
CA SER A 27 -5.64 1.88 -6.93
C SER A 27 -5.35 0.39 -6.71
N GLY A 28 -4.08 0.05 -6.48
CA GLY A 28 -3.65 -1.33 -6.30
C GLY A 28 -3.03 -1.56 -4.92
N SER A 29 -3.23 -2.76 -4.40
CA SER A 29 -2.43 -3.28 -3.29
C SER A 29 -0.97 -3.35 -3.74
N LEU A 30 -0.06 -2.73 -2.99
CA LEU A 30 1.37 -2.72 -3.30
C LEU A 30 2.11 -3.87 -2.64
N PHE A 31 1.61 -4.28 -1.48
CA PHE A 31 2.24 -5.27 -0.62
C PHE A 31 1.22 -5.82 0.36
N TYR A 32 1.28 -7.14 0.56
CA TYR A 32 0.51 -7.83 1.56
C TYR A 32 1.44 -8.71 2.40
N PHE A 33 1.27 -8.68 3.71
CA PHE A 33 1.97 -9.55 4.65
C PHE A 33 0.96 -10.18 5.60
N GLU A 34 1.13 -11.46 5.87
CA GLU A 34 0.33 -12.16 6.86
C GLU A 34 1.20 -13.02 7.76
N ALA A 35 0.83 -13.10 9.02
CA ALA A 35 1.47 -13.96 10.02
C ALA A 35 0.40 -14.61 10.87
N SER A 36 0.58 -15.90 11.17
CA SER A 36 -0.36 -16.67 11.98
C SER A 36 0.38 -17.54 12.97
N GLN A 37 -0.11 -17.60 14.22
CA GLN A 37 0.44 -18.45 15.27
C GLN A 37 -0.68 -18.96 16.17
N GLY A 38 -1.03 -20.25 16.06
CA GLY A 38 -2.18 -20.82 16.77
C GLY A 38 -3.48 -20.13 16.35
N ALA A 39 -4.20 -19.56 17.31
CA ALA A 39 -5.43 -18.79 17.05
C ALA A 39 -5.18 -17.32 16.68
N PHE A 40 -3.93 -16.86 16.75
CA PHE A 40 -3.57 -15.49 16.40
C PHE A 40 -3.35 -15.36 14.90
N HIS A 41 -4.03 -14.39 14.30
CA HIS A 41 -3.87 -14.02 12.89
C HIS A 41 -3.59 -12.52 12.79
N PHE A 42 -2.71 -12.14 11.89
CA PHE A 42 -2.38 -10.75 11.57
C PHE A 42 -2.19 -10.62 10.07
N SER A 43 -2.74 -9.57 9.49
CA SER A 43 -2.42 -9.15 8.14
C SER A 43 -2.16 -7.64 8.06
N LEU A 44 -1.26 -7.28 7.16
CA LEU A 44 -0.84 -5.93 6.85
C LEU A 44 -0.91 -5.77 5.34
N GLU A 45 -1.63 -4.76 4.90
CA GLU A 45 -1.73 -4.36 3.51
C GLU A 45 -1.24 -2.93 3.35
N MET A 46 -0.37 -2.70 2.37
CA MET A 46 0.04 -1.35 1.97
C MET A 46 -0.54 -1.04 0.59
N THR A 47 -1.27 0.07 0.47
CA THR A 47 -1.97 0.48 -0.76
C THR A 47 -1.55 1.89 -1.18
N GLY A 48 -1.46 2.21 -2.48
CA GLY A 48 -1.22 3.58 -2.94
C GLY A 48 -0.27 3.73 -4.13
N ARG A 49 0.02 4.99 -4.53
CA ARG A 49 1.07 5.32 -5.50
C ARG A 49 2.38 5.42 -4.75
N GLU A 50 3.20 4.38 -4.88
CA GLU A 50 4.65 4.33 -4.60
C GLU A 50 5.17 5.39 -3.61
N ASP A 51 5.49 4.91 -2.40
CA ASP A 51 6.29 5.55 -1.33
C ASP A 51 5.60 6.34 -0.21
N VAL A 52 4.29 6.58 -0.27
CA VAL A 52 3.50 6.89 0.95
C VAL A 52 2.14 6.19 0.89
N GLY A 53 2.19 4.86 0.80
CA GLY A 53 0.97 4.06 0.83
C GLY A 53 0.22 4.18 2.16
N TYR A 54 -1.09 3.99 2.11
CA TYR A 54 -1.90 3.76 3.30
C TYR A 54 -1.58 2.37 3.86
N ILE A 55 -1.47 2.28 5.17
CA ILE A 55 -1.27 1.04 5.91
C ILE A 55 -2.63 0.60 6.44
N GLN A 56 -3.14 -0.51 5.94
CA GLN A 56 -4.31 -1.19 6.47
C GLN A 56 -3.85 -2.43 7.23
N ILE A 57 -4.41 -2.64 8.42
CA ILE A 57 -4.01 -3.75 9.29
C ILE A 57 -5.28 -4.48 9.72
N SER A 58 -5.20 -5.80 9.82
CA SER A 58 -6.19 -6.68 10.43
C SER A 58 -5.49 -7.60 11.44
N SER A 59 -6.13 -7.90 12.57
CA SER A 59 -5.65 -8.91 13.50
C SER A 59 -6.82 -9.53 14.28
N SER A 60 -6.72 -10.82 14.59
CA SER A 60 -7.67 -11.53 15.45
C SER A 60 -7.74 -10.95 16.87
N ASP A 61 -6.67 -10.30 17.33
CA ASP A 61 -6.57 -9.71 18.67
C ASP A 61 -7.07 -8.26 18.73
N PHE A 62 -7.66 -7.74 17.65
CA PHE A 62 -8.29 -6.42 17.65
C PHE A 62 -9.54 -6.41 18.54
N ARG A 63 -9.35 -6.10 19.82
CA ARG A 63 -10.43 -6.01 20.82
C ARG A 63 -11.20 -4.69 20.83
N GLY A 64 -11.09 -3.84 19.80
CA GLY A 64 -11.92 -2.63 19.73
C GLY A 64 -11.55 -1.65 18.63
N TYR A 65 -10.26 -1.36 18.46
CA TYR A 65 -9.68 -0.63 17.31
C TYR A 65 -8.16 -0.56 17.47
N MET A 66 -7.40 -0.54 16.37
CA MET A 66 -6.01 -0.11 16.39
C MET A 66 -5.99 1.43 16.36
N PRO A 67 -5.37 2.13 17.32
CA PRO A 67 -5.32 3.58 17.29
C PRO A 67 -4.58 4.06 16.03
N HIS A 68 -5.14 5.07 15.37
CA HIS A 68 -4.49 5.68 14.21
C HIS A 68 -3.14 6.25 14.65
N ARG A 69 -2.05 5.72 14.08
CA ARG A 69 -0.69 6.10 14.47
C ARG A 69 0.26 6.09 13.31
N LYS A 70 1.29 6.92 13.41
CA LYS A 70 2.31 7.07 12.39
C LYS A 70 3.33 5.96 12.53
N TYR A 71 3.48 5.17 11.47
CA TYR A 71 4.57 4.24 11.31
C TYR A 71 5.73 4.88 10.53
N TYR A 72 6.93 4.42 10.80
CA TYR A 72 8.03 4.51 9.85
C TYR A 72 7.91 3.30 8.94
N VAL A 73 8.00 3.54 7.64
CA VAL A 73 7.95 2.51 6.60
C VAL A 73 9.18 2.70 5.74
N GLU A 74 9.93 1.62 5.58
CA GLU A 74 10.96 1.48 4.55
C GLU A 74 10.50 0.38 3.61
N PHE A 75 10.39 0.70 2.33
CA PHE A 75 9.84 -0.21 1.33
C PHE A 75 10.72 -0.20 0.10
N ASN A 76 11.23 -1.36 -0.28
CA ASN A 76 12.02 -1.55 -1.50
C ASN A 76 11.55 -2.82 -2.19
N ARG A 77 10.66 -2.65 -3.16
CA ARG A 77 10.08 -3.75 -3.94
C ARG A 77 11.13 -4.49 -4.77
N ALA A 78 12.09 -3.77 -5.37
CA ALA A 78 13.13 -4.36 -6.20
C ALA A 78 14.03 -5.32 -5.41
N GLN A 79 14.32 -4.97 -4.15
CA GLN A 79 15.11 -5.81 -3.24
C GLN A 79 14.24 -6.76 -2.41
N LYS A 80 12.90 -6.70 -2.55
CA LYS A 80 11.93 -7.40 -1.71
C LYS A 80 12.22 -7.19 -0.22
N ARG A 81 12.35 -5.93 0.19
CA ARG A 81 12.56 -5.53 1.58
C ARG A 81 11.48 -4.58 2.04
N ALA A 82 10.89 -4.86 3.20
CA ALA A 82 9.89 -4.00 3.82
C ALA A 82 10.10 -4.00 5.33
N TYR A 83 10.16 -2.82 5.91
CA TYR A 83 10.28 -2.64 7.35
C TYR A 83 9.26 -1.61 7.82
N VAL A 84 8.42 -2.02 8.77
CA VAL A 84 7.36 -1.19 9.34
C VAL A 84 7.51 -1.19 10.85
N ARG A 85 7.59 -0.01 11.46
CA ARG A 85 7.72 0.14 12.92
C ARG A 85 7.01 1.37 13.43
N PRO A 86 6.53 1.39 14.69
CA PRO A 86 5.91 2.58 15.24
C PRO A 86 6.96 3.69 15.36
N ARG A 87 6.58 4.94 15.05
CA ARG A 87 7.49 6.09 15.28
C ARG A 87 7.71 6.39 16.77
N LYS A 88 6.76 6.00 17.63
CA LYS A 88 6.79 6.19 19.08
C LYS A 88 6.27 4.94 19.78
N ARG A 89 6.88 4.58 20.91
CA ARG A 89 6.41 3.52 21.82
C ARG A 89 5.86 4.19 23.08
N ASP A 90 4.61 4.60 23.04
CA ASP A 90 3.91 5.44 24.03
C ASP A 90 2.82 4.67 24.80
N GLY A 91 2.97 3.35 24.91
CA GLY A 91 2.03 2.48 25.63
C GLY A 91 0.74 2.14 24.87
N LEU A 92 0.52 2.72 23.68
CA LEU A 92 -0.58 2.31 22.80
C LEU A 92 -0.18 1.05 21.99
N PRO A 93 -1.16 0.24 21.56
CA PRO A 93 -0.91 -0.94 20.74
C PRO A 93 -0.07 -0.70 19.49
N TRP A 94 0.89 -1.58 19.25
CA TRP A 94 1.85 -1.47 18.17
C TRP A 94 2.25 -2.82 17.58
N PHE A 95 2.80 -2.75 16.37
CA PHE A 95 3.41 -3.88 15.70
C PHE A 95 4.68 -3.44 14.98
N GLU A 96 5.59 -4.37 14.76
CA GLU A 96 6.73 -4.22 13.87
C GLU A 96 6.73 -5.38 12.87
N VAL A 97 7.03 -5.07 11.61
CA VAL A 97 7.16 -6.05 10.54
C VAL A 97 8.51 -5.85 9.88
N ASP A 98 9.29 -6.91 9.75
CA ASP A 98 10.55 -6.94 9.03
C ASP A 98 10.52 -8.08 8.00
N VAL A 99 10.61 -7.73 6.72
CA VAL A 99 10.45 -8.65 5.59
C VAL A 99 11.68 -8.61 4.70
N VAL A 100 12.18 -9.80 4.36
CA VAL A 100 13.23 -10.02 3.37
C VAL A 100 12.81 -11.16 2.45
N GLY A 101 12.74 -10.87 1.14
CA GLY A 101 12.18 -11.81 0.17
C GLY A 101 10.68 -12.00 0.42
N ASN A 102 10.20 -13.25 0.38
CA ASN A 102 8.78 -13.56 0.58
C ASN A 102 8.45 -13.97 2.03
N LYS A 103 9.37 -13.76 2.98
CA LYS A 103 9.21 -14.11 4.40
C LYS A 103 9.51 -12.92 5.27
N GLY A 104 8.94 -12.90 6.46
CA GLY A 104 9.22 -11.86 7.44
C GLY A 104 8.84 -12.25 8.85
N MET A 105 9.13 -11.34 9.76
CA MET A 105 8.82 -11.45 11.18
C MET A 105 7.87 -10.33 11.59
N LEU A 106 6.78 -10.72 12.25
CA LEU A 106 5.90 -9.85 13.00
C LEU A 106 6.28 -9.83 14.48
N LEU A 107 6.38 -8.64 15.05
CA LEU A 107 6.35 -8.42 16.50
C LEU A 107 5.10 -7.62 16.84
N TYR A 108 4.10 -8.25 17.43
CA TYR A 108 2.84 -7.62 17.83
C TYR A 108 2.68 -7.70 19.35
N GLU A 109 2.65 -6.57 20.05
CA GLU A 109 2.46 -6.54 21.52
C GLU A 109 3.39 -7.51 22.29
N GLY A 110 4.65 -7.63 21.85
CA GLY A 110 5.64 -8.55 22.44
C GLY A 110 5.59 -10.00 21.94
N ARG A 111 4.59 -10.38 21.13
CA ARG A 111 4.51 -11.70 20.49
C ARG A 111 5.20 -11.71 19.14
N ARG A 112 5.91 -12.81 18.86
CA ARG A 112 6.63 -13.01 17.59
C ARG A 112 5.96 -14.08 16.75
N ALA A 113 5.64 -13.75 15.50
CA ALA A 113 5.15 -14.71 14.51
C ALA A 113 5.90 -14.56 13.19
N GLU A 114 6.31 -15.68 12.60
CA GLU A 114 6.79 -15.70 11.22
C GLU A 114 5.61 -15.51 10.27
N GLY A 115 5.87 -14.83 9.15
CA GLY A 115 4.86 -14.53 8.15
C GLY A 115 5.38 -14.59 6.73
N THR A 116 4.44 -14.53 5.80
CA THR A 116 4.65 -14.55 4.36
C THR A 116 4.36 -13.18 3.77
N ALA A 117 5.11 -12.80 2.74
CA ALA A 117 4.94 -11.52 2.05
C ALA A 117 4.67 -11.73 0.56
N ASN A 118 3.68 -11.01 0.05
CA ASN A 118 3.35 -10.90 -1.35
C ASN A 118 3.63 -9.47 -1.85
N TRP A 119 4.46 -9.38 -2.90
CA TRP A 119 4.94 -8.13 -3.50
C TRP A 119 4.19 -7.74 -4.78
N THR A 120 3.34 -8.63 -5.26
CA THR A 120 2.45 -8.44 -6.41
C THR A 120 1.10 -9.03 -6.02
N PRO A 121 0.45 -8.52 -4.95
CA PRO A 121 -0.92 -8.93 -4.67
C PRO A 121 -1.75 -8.59 -5.91
N GLU A 122 -2.31 -9.62 -6.54
CA GLU A 122 -3.20 -9.41 -7.69
C GLU A 122 -4.29 -8.43 -7.24
N ALA A 123 -4.48 -7.35 -8.01
CA ALA A 123 -5.67 -6.56 -7.86
C ALA A 123 -6.83 -7.53 -8.07
N TRP A 124 -7.65 -7.74 -7.05
CA TRP A 124 -8.89 -8.46 -7.24
C TRP A 124 -9.73 -7.59 -8.18
N ASP A 125 -9.68 -7.88 -9.47
CA ASP A 125 -10.58 -7.33 -10.47
C ASP A 125 -11.99 -7.76 -10.07
N ASN A 126 -12.77 -6.81 -9.55
CA ASN A 126 -14.22 -6.90 -9.41
C ASN A 126 -14.87 -6.14 -10.57
#